data_AF-A0A439SD96-F1
#
_entry.id   AF-A0A439SD96-F1
#
_cell.length_a   1.000
_cell.length_b   1.000
_cell.length_c   1.000
_cell.angle_alpha   90.00
_cell.angle_beta   90.00
_cell.angle_gamma   90.00
#
_symmetry.space_group_name_H-M   'P 1'
#
loop_
_entity.id
_entity.type
_entity.pdbx_description
1 polymer ?
#
loop_
_entity_poly.entity_id
_entity_poly.type
_entity_poly.pdbx_seq_one_letter_code
_entity_poly.pdbx_strand_id
1 'polypeptide(L)'
;ETMVAVTGTSGKTSVAAFTRQIWEQAGLAAASIGTTGVVAPGRNDYGSLTTPDPVALHLLLKELADAGVTHASMEASSHGLDQRRLDGVRLAAGGFTNLGRDHMDYHPTVEDYHRAKLRLFDTLLPEGAPAVIFADDPWSEPTVRAAKAAGLNVLTVGRHGDFLRLKRVEHERHRQRAEVEVNGVLHEIDLPLAGDFQIANALVSAGLAISTGTPVAKALMALEKLKGAPG
;
A
#
# COMPACT_ATOMS: atom_id res chain seq x y z
N GLU A 1 -9.31 -14.62 -4.63
CA GLU A 1 -9.09 -13.21 -5.02
C GLU A 1 -8.40 -12.52 -3.86
N THR A 2 -7.53 -11.54 -4.14
CA THR A 2 -6.70 -10.85 -3.16
C THR A 2 -6.98 -9.36 -3.24
N MET A 3 -7.38 -8.75 -2.13
CA MET A 3 -7.61 -7.30 -2.06
C MET A 3 -6.73 -6.70 -0.97
N VAL A 4 -5.97 -5.67 -1.28
CA VAL A 4 -5.22 -4.91 -0.27
C VAL A 4 -5.62 -3.44 -0.30
N ALA A 5 -5.43 -2.76 0.82
CA ALA A 5 -5.69 -1.34 0.92
C ALA A 5 -4.50 -0.61 1.57
N VAL A 6 -4.22 0.62 1.13
CA VAL A 6 -3.15 1.44 1.69
C VAL A 6 -3.69 2.78 2.16
N THR A 7 -3.31 3.19 3.37
CA THR A 7 -3.58 4.50 3.91
C THR A 7 -2.29 5.25 4.28
N GLY A 8 -2.44 6.55 4.49
CA GLY A 8 -1.37 7.49 4.82
C GLY A 8 -1.69 8.89 4.28
N THR A 9 -0.88 9.88 4.65
CA THR A 9 -1.01 11.24 4.09
C THR A 9 -0.54 11.22 2.63
N SER A 10 0.69 10.80 2.39
CA SER A 10 1.30 10.75 1.06
C SER A 10 1.68 9.33 0.63
N GLY A 11 1.76 9.09 -0.67
CA GLY A 11 2.25 7.84 -1.25
C GLY A 11 1.21 6.74 -1.50
N LYS A 12 -0.06 6.94 -1.10
CA LYS A 12 -1.15 5.97 -1.34
C LYS A 12 -1.28 5.57 -2.81
N THR A 13 -1.34 6.54 -3.73
CA THR A 13 -1.40 6.30 -5.18
C THR A 13 -0.18 5.53 -5.68
N SER A 14 1.02 5.89 -5.24
CA SER A 14 2.25 5.17 -5.57
C SER A 14 2.20 3.72 -5.08
N VAL A 15 1.82 3.49 -3.82
CA VAL A 15 1.75 2.13 -3.26
C VAL A 15 0.67 1.29 -3.95
N ALA A 16 -0.50 1.86 -4.23
CA ALA A 16 -1.56 1.15 -4.95
C ALA A 16 -1.10 0.74 -6.36
N ALA A 17 -0.47 1.68 -7.08
CA ALA A 17 0.04 1.43 -8.42
C ALA A 17 1.24 0.46 -8.43
N PHE A 18 2.17 0.56 -7.49
CA PHE A 18 3.36 -0.30 -7.42
C PHE A 18 2.98 -1.72 -7.01
N THR A 19 2.05 -1.89 -6.06
CA THR A 19 1.56 -3.22 -5.68
C THR A 19 0.91 -3.94 -6.87
N ARG A 20 0.07 -3.23 -7.66
CA ARG A 20 -0.45 -3.74 -8.94
C ARG A 20 0.68 -4.16 -9.89
N GLN A 21 1.66 -3.28 -10.12
CA GLN A 21 2.79 -3.56 -11.02
C GLN A 21 3.60 -4.78 -10.57
N ILE A 22 3.81 -4.97 -9.26
CA ILE A 22 4.50 -6.14 -8.71
C ILE A 22 3.74 -7.42 -9.02
N TRP A 23 2.42 -7.43 -8.81
CA TRP A 23 1.59 -8.60 -9.15
C TRP A 23 1.55 -8.88 -10.66
N GLU A 24 1.49 -7.85 -11.51
CA GLU A 24 1.58 -8.01 -12.97
C GLU A 24 2.92 -8.65 -13.39
N GLN A 25 4.04 -8.17 -12.83
CA GLN A 25 5.36 -8.77 -13.07
C GLN A 25 5.44 -10.22 -12.55
N ALA A 26 4.65 -10.56 -11.52
CA ALA A 26 4.52 -11.92 -11.03
C ALA A 26 3.60 -12.81 -11.89
N GLY A 27 2.96 -12.27 -12.92
CA GLY A 27 2.06 -12.97 -13.85
C GLY A 27 0.60 -13.02 -13.41
N LEU A 28 0.19 -12.13 -12.50
CA LEU A 28 -1.16 -12.08 -11.94
C LEU A 28 -1.98 -10.98 -12.61
N ALA A 29 -3.26 -11.26 -12.88
CA ALA A 29 -4.21 -10.25 -13.34
C ALA A 29 -4.55 -9.31 -12.16
N ALA A 30 -4.04 -8.07 -12.21
CA ALA A 30 -4.08 -7.15 -11.08
C ALA A 30 -4.67 -5.78 -11.42
N ALA A 31 -5.36 -5.16 -10.46
CA ALA A 31 -5.91 -3.81 -10.57
C ALA A 31 -5.38 -2.85 -9.49
N SER A 32 -5.40 -1.55 -9.79
CA SER A 32 -5.20 -0.48 -8.81
C SER A 32 -6.36 0.50 -8.87
N ILE A 33 -6.91 0.87 -7.71
CA ILE A 33 -8.08 1.75 -7.56
C ILE A 33 -7.66 2.94 -6.68
N GLY A 34 -7.83 4.18 -7.17
CA GLY A 34 -7.42 5.34 -6.39
C GLY A 34 -7.63 6.67 -7.09
N THR A 35 -6.85 7.67 -6.68
CA THR A 35 -6.93 9.07 -7.15
C THR A 35 -6.79 9.19 -8.67
N THR A 36 -5.99 8.32 -9.29
CA THR A 36 -5.81 8.29 -10.75
C THR A 36 -6.94 7.60 -11.49
N GLY A 37 -7.89 6.99 -10.77
CA GLY A 37 -8.95 6.15 -11.29
C GLY A 37 -8.65 4.65 -11.16
N VAL A 38 -9.04 3.86 -12.16
CA VAL A 38 -8.92 2.40 -12.15
C VAL A 38 -8.03 1.94 -13.29
N VAL A 39 -6.98 1.18 -12.96
CA VAL A 39 -6.09 0.55 -13.93
C VAL A 39 -6.15 -0.96 -13.72
N ALA A 40 -6.47 -1.72 -14.77
CA ALA A 40 -6.54 -3.18 -14.76
C ALA A 40 -6.27 -3.74 -16.18
N PRO A 41 -6.12 -5.06 -16.38
CA PRO A 41 -5.99 -5.65 -17.72
C PRO A 41 -7.15 -5.22 -18.63
N GLY A 42 -6.84 -4.55 -19.73
CA GLY A 42 -7.84 -4.06 -20.69
C GLY A 42 -8.69 -2.88 -20.21
N ARG A 43 -8.41 -2.28 -19.06
CA ARG A 43 -9.17 -1.15 -18.48
C ARG A 43 -8.25 -0.05 -17.97
N ASN A 44 -8.53 1.19 -18.36
CA ASN A 44 -7.82 2.37 -17.89
C ASN A 44 -8.81 3.55 -17.80
N ASP A 45 -9.51 3.61 -16.68
CA ASP A 45 -10.51 4.65 -16.42
C ASP A 45 -9.84 5.79 -15.66
N TYR A 46 -9.73 6.95 -16.29
CA TYR A 46 -9.21 8.16 -15.66
C TYR A 46 -10.31 8.92 -14.93
N GLY A 47 -9.98 9.43 -13.74
CA GLY A 47 -10.80 10.43 -13.05
C GLY A 47 -12.02 9.84 -12.34
N SER A 48 -11.85 9.53 -11.05
CA SER A 48 -12.93 9.43 -10.07
C SER A 48 -12.36 9.64 -8.66
N LEU A 49 -13.23 9.77 -7.66
CA LEU A 49 -12.86 9.98 -6.25
C LEU A 49 -11.78 8.97 -5.79
N THR A 50 -10.80 9.42 -5.00
CA THR A 50 -9.73 8.58 -4.42
C THR A 50 -10.24 7.28 -3.77
N THR A 51 -11.46 7.32 -3.21
CA THR A 51 -12.18 6.15 -2.72
C THR A 51 -13.64 6.31 -3.13
N PRO A 52 -14.19 5.45 -4.04
CA PRO A 52 -15.60 5.51 -4.44
C PRO A 52 -16.54 5.33 -3.24
N ASP A 53 -17.82 5.72 -3.37
CA ASP A 53 -18.83 5.38 -2.36
C ASP A 53 -19.00 3.84 -2.27
N PRO A 54 -19.55 3.30 -1.17
CA PRO A 54 -19.58 1.85 -0.97
C PRO A 54 -20.28 1.09 -2.10
N VAL A 55 -21.38 1.61 -2.66
CA VAL A 55 -22.15 0.91 -3.70
C VAL A 55 -21.33 0.88 -4.99
N ALA A 56 -20.80 2.04 -5.41
CA ALA A 56 -19.94 2.11 -6.59
C ALA A 56 -18.68 1.25 -6.44
N LEU A 57 -18.08 1.20 -5.24
CA LEU A 57 -16.91 0.37 -4.97
C LEU A 57 -17.22 -1.12 -5.15
N HIS A 58 -18.30 -1.63 -4.55
CA HIS A 58 -18.67 -3.05 -4.68
C HIS A 58 -19.08 -3.43 -6.09
N LEU A 59 -19.75 -2.54 -6.84
CA LEU A 59 -20.02 -2.75 -8.26
C LEU A 59 -18.73 -2.84 -9.08
N LEU A 60 -17.79 -1.91 -8.87
CA LEU A 60 -16.48 -1.92 -9.52
C LEU A 60 -15.70 -3.21 -9.22
N LEU A 61 -15.67 -3.64 -7.95
CA LEU A 61 -14.97 -4.87 -7.56
C LEU A 61 -15.59 -6.10 -8.23
N LYS A 62 -16.93 -6.14 -8.34
CA LYS A 62 -17.62 -7.18 -9.09
C LYS A 62 -17.23 -7.18 -10.56
N GLU A 63 -17.24 -6.02 -11.23
CA GLU A 63 -16.84 -5.90 -12.64
C GLU A 63 -15.41 -6.38 -12.88
N LEU A 64 -14.48 -6.04 -11.98
CA LEU A 64 -13.09 -6.49 -12.07
C LEU A 64 -12.97 -8.01 -11.91
N ALA A 65 -13.68 -8.59 -10.94
CA ALA A 65 -13.72 -10.04 -10.74
C ALA A 65 -14.31 -10.77 -11.94
N ASP A 66 -15.43 -10.27 -12.48
CA ASP A 66 -16.08 -10.82 -13.68
C ASP A 66 -15.15 -10.72 -14.92
N ALA A 67 -14.26 -9.73 -14.97
CA ALA A 67 -13.22 -9.57 -15.99
C ALA A 67 -11.96 -10.43 -15.75
N GLY A 68 -11.94 -11.28 -14.72
CA GLY A 68 -10.83 -12.18 -14.41
C GLY A 68 -9.68 -11.54 -13.64
N VAL A 69 -9.87 -10.35 -13.05
CA VAL A 69 -8.89 -9.76 -12.12
C VAL A 69 -8.87 -10.59 -10.84
N THR A 70 -7.67 -11.00 -10.42
CA THR A 70 -7.47 -11.85 -9.25
C THR A 70 -6.90 -11.10 -8.05
N HIS A 71 -6.24 -9.97 -8.31
CA HIS A 71 -5.56 -9.14 -7.31
C HIS A 71 -5.96 -7.68 -7.48
N ALA A 72 -6.18 -6.95 -6.40
CA ALA A 72 -6.45 -5.52 -6.46
C ALA A 72 -5.85 -4.80 -5.25
N SER A 73 -5.35 -3.59 -5.50
CA SER A 73 -4.84 -2.67 -4.47
C SER A 73 -5.60 -1.37 -4.53
N MET A 74 -6.06 -0.86 -3.39
CA MET A 74 -6.82 0.39 -3.35
C MET A 74 -6.28 1.42 -2.37
N GLU A 75 -6.50 2.69 -2.68
CA GLU A 75 -6.31 3.78 -1.74
C GLU A 75 -7.44 3.83 -0.69
N ALA A 76 -7.06 3.82 0.58
CA ALA A 76 -7.94 4.05 1.72
C ALA A 76 -7.72 5.47 2.25
N SER A 77 -8.43 6.44 1.69
CA SER A 77 -8.42 7.83 2.19
C SER A 77 -9.00 7.90 3.61
N SER A 78 -8.58 8.89 4.41
CA SER A 78 -9.17 9.07 5.75
C SER A 78 -10.67 9.34 5.69
N HIS A 79 -11.10 10.15 4.72
CA HIS A 79 -12.51 10.40 4.43
C HIS A 79 -13.24 9.10 4.07
N GLY A 80 -12.67 8.28 3.19
CA GLY A 80 -13.26 7.00 2.80
C GLY A 80 -13.38 6.03 3.97
N LEU A 81 -12.38 5.99 4.85
CA LEU A 81 -12.40 5.17 6.06
C LEU A 81 -13.44 5.67 7.06
N ASP A 82 -13.43 6.97 7.39
CA ASP A 82 -14.36 7.60 8.33
C ASP A 82 -15.81 7.49 7.87
N GLN A 83 -16.04 7.68 6.56
CA GLN A 83 -17.36 7.55 5.92
C GLN A 83 -17.72 6.11 5.56
N ARG A 84 -16.95 5.12 6.01
CA ARG A 84 -17.26 3.69 5.86
C ARG A 84 -17.40 3.21 4.41
N ARG A 85 -16.68 3.85 3.48
CA ARG A 85 -16.73 3.54 2.05
C ARG A 85 -16.17 2.17 1.70
N LEU A 86 -15.24 1.66 2.50
CA LEU A 86 -14.58 0.36 2.32
C LEU A 86 -15.33 -0.79 3.02
N ASP A 87 -16.44 -0.52 3.69
CA ASP A 87 -17.13 -1.54 4.48
C ASP A 87 -17.62 -2.70 3.61
N GLY A 88 -17.44 -3.92 4.10
CA GLY A 88 -17.78 -5.15 3.37
C GLY A 88 -16.73 -5.62 2.36
N VAL A 89 -15.69 -4.83 2.06
CA VAL A 89 -14.56 -5.29 1.25
C VAL A 89 -13.73 -6.28 2.07
N ARG A 90 -13.50 -7.48 1.52
CA ARG A 90 -12.71 -8.53 2.19
C ARG A 90 -11.22 -8.29 1.95
N LEU A 91 -10.59 -7.58 2.86
CA LEU A 91 -9.17 -7.23 2.76
C LEU A 91 -8.27 -8.40 3.21
N ALA A 92 -7.25 -8.69 2.42
CA ALA A 92 -6.21 -9.68 2.68
C ALA A 92 -5.00 -9.07 3.39
N ALA A 93 -4.72 -7.77 3.22
CA ALA A 93 -3.66 -7.04 3.91
C ALA A 93 -3.91 -5.53 3.86
N GLY A 94 -3.30 -4.78 4.79
CA GLY A 94 -3.36 -3.31 4.79
C GLY A 94 -1.99 -2.66 4.96
N GLY A 95 -1.80 -1.50 4.32
CA GLY A 95 -0.56 -0.75 4.30
C GLY A 95 -0.68 0.62 4.98
N PHE A 96 0.36 1.03 5.71
CA PHE A 96 0.52 2.40 6.23
C PHE A 96 1.84 3.01 5.73
N THR A 97 1.78 4.21 5.15
CA THR A 97 2.95 4.92 4.64
C THR A 97 3.51 5.96 5.62
N ASN A 98 2.72 6.97 5.99
CA ASN A 98 3.11 8.09 6.83
C ASN A 98 1.89 8.88 7.32
N LEU A 99 2.09 9.78 8.29
CA LEU A 99 1.11 10.78 8.66
C LEU A 99 1.75 12.17 8.84
N GLY A 100 1.28 13.11 8.03
CA GLY A 100 1.55 14.55 8.16
C GLY A 100 0.27 15.36 8.36
N ARG A 101 0.41 16.67 8.59
CA ARG A 101 -0.72 17.60 8.75
C ARG A 101 -1.38 17.87 7.39
N ASP A 102 -2.58 17.32 7.19
CA ASP A 102 -3.40 17.46 5.98
C ASP A 102 -4.88 17.27 6.34
N HIS A 103 -5.82 17.73 5.51
CA HIS A 103 -7.27 17.60 5.72
C HIS A 103 -7.79 18.10 7.09
N MET A 104 -7.21 19.17 7.63
CA MET A 104 -7.59 19.76 8.93
C MET A 104 -8.90 20.56 8.86
N ASP A 105 -9.41 20.81 7.66
CA ASP A 105 -10.76 21.30 7.38
C ASP A 105 -11.84 20.25 7.66
N TYR A 106 -11.47 18.96 7.63
CA TYR A 106 -12.35 17.84 7.95
C TYR A 106 -12.04 17.23 9.32
N HIS A 107 -10.76 16.98 9.61
CA HIS A 107 -10.30 16.38 10.86
C HIS A 107 -9.84 17.47 11.85
N PRO A 108 -10.46 17.63 13.03
CA PRO A 108 -10.13 18.73 13.93
C PRO A 108 -8.66 18.72 14.42
N THR A 109 -8.07 17.54 14.55
CA THR A 109 -6.69 17.34 15.00
C THR A 109 -5.97 16.29 14.16
N VAL A 110 -4.64 16.23 14.26
CA VAL A 110 -3.83 15.20 13.59
C VAL A 110 -4.11 13.83 14.20
N GLU A 111 -4.44 13.79 15.49
CA GLU A 111 -4.86 12.60 16.23
C GLU A 111 -6.20 12.07 15.71
N ASP A 112 -7.18 12.95 15.43
CA ASP A 112 -8.45 12.57 14.82
C ASP A 112 -8.24 12.04 13.39
N TYR A 113 -7.35 12.68 12.64
CA TYR A 113 -6.96 12.25 11.30
C TYR A 113 -6.26 10.87 11.31
N HIS A 114 -5.37 10.64 12.28
CA HIS A 114 -4.74 9.34 12.50
C HIS A 114 -5.77 8.28 12.85
N ARG A 115 -6.67 8.57 13.79
CA ARG A 115 -7.73 7.66 14.24
C ARG A 115 -8.65 7.26 13.08
N ALA A 116 -8.99 8.19 12.19
CA ALA A 116 -9.73 7.87 10.97
C ALA A 116 -8.99 6.86 10.08
N LYS A 117 -7.66 6.96 9.97
CA LYS A 117 -6.84 5.99 9.23
C LYS A 117 -6.70 4.65 9.95
N LEU A 118 -6.63 4.65 11.28
CA LEU A 118 -6.53 3.43 12.10
C LEU A 118 -7.70 2.48 11.88
N ARG A 119 -8.85 2.99 11.44
CA ARG A 119 -10.00 2.17 11.06
C ARG A 119 -9.67 1.08 10.03
N LEU A 120 -8.69 1.31 9.14
CA LEU A 120 -8.20 0.27 8.24
C LEU A 120 -7.69 -0.95 9.03
N PHE A 121 -6.98 -0.72 10.12
CA PHE A 121 -6.31 -1.74 10.92
C PHE A 121 -7.18 -2.30 12.05
N ASP A 122 -7.87 -1.44 12.80
CA ASP A 122 -8.62 -1.89 13.99
C ASP A 122 -10.04 -2.37 13.69
N THR A 123 -10.57 -2.10 12.48
CA THR A 123 -11.97 -2.38 12.14
C THR A 123 -12.10 -3.21 10.86
N LEU A 124 -11.37 -2.88 9.79
CA LEU A 124 -11.59 -3.47 8.46
C LEU A 124 -10.74 -4.72 8.18
N LEU A 125 -9.50 -4.76 8.68
CA LEU A 125 -8.67 -5.95 8.52
C LEU A 125 -9.15 -7.07 9.46
N PRO A 126 -9.24 -8.32 8.96
CA PRO A 126 -9.56 -9.45 9.82
C PRO A 126 -8.39 -9.77 10.76
N GLU A 127 -8.69 -10.39 11.90
CA GLU A 127 -7.69 -10.85 12.86
C GLU A 127 -6.63 -11.73 12.18
N GLY A 128 -5.36 -11.52 12.53
CA GLY A 128 -4.23 -12.22 11.92
C GLY A 128 -3.82 -11.73 10.53
N ALA A 129 -4.58 -10.83 9.90
CA ALA A 129 -4.21 -10.29 8.59
C ALA A 129 -2.88 -9.49 8.66
N PRO A 130 -2.07 -9.52 7.59
CA PRO A 130 -0.88 -8.70 7.48
C PRO A 130 -1.17 -7.19 7.52
N ALA A 131 -0.46 -6.49 8.41
CA ALA A 131 -0.38 -5.03 8.45
C ALA A 131 1.04 -4.58 8.10
N VAL A 132 1.24 -4.09 6.88
CA VAL A 132 2.53 -3.65 6.37
C VAL A 132 2.73 -2.17 6.69
N ILE A 133 3.63 -1.87 7.62
CA ILE A 133 3.78 -0.52 8.17
C ILE A 133 5.20 -0.01 7.89
N PHE A 134 5.31 1.13 7.21
CA PHE A 134 6.61 1.82 7.12
C PHE A 134 7.07 2.21 8.53
N ALA A 135 8.33 1.96 8.87
CA ALA A 135 8.81 2.01 10.26
C ALA A 135 9.50 3.33 10.63
N ASP A 136 9.76 4.20 9.65
CA ASP A 136 10.62 5.38 9.83
C ASP A 136 9.82 6.69 9.92
N ASP A 137 8.49 6.62 10.06
CA ASP A 137 7.62 7.78 10.25
C ASP A 137 7.28 7.96 11.75
N PRO A 138 7.14 9.20 12.26
CA PRO A 138 6.76 9.44 13.66
C PRO A 138 5.44 8.78 14.09
N TRP A 139 4.51 8.58 13.16
CA TRP A 139 3.22 7.92 13.42
C TRP A 139 3.22 6.41 13.17
N SER A 140 4.37 5.84 12.80
CA SER A 140 4.54 4.39 12.65
C SER A 140 4.32 3.66 13.96
N GLU A 141 4.93 4.11 15.05
CA GLU A 141 4.83 3.41 16.34
C GLU A 141 3.39 3.42 16.91
N PRO A 142 2.65 4.55 16.93
CA PRO A 142 1.22 4.53 17.22
C PRO A 142 0.41 3.55 16.35
N THR A 143 0.70 3.49 15.05
CA THR A 143 0.00 2.60 14.10
C THR A 143 0.33 1.13 14.38
N VAL A 144 1.59 0.81 14.67
CA VAL A 144 2.03 -0.54 15.07
C VAL A 144 1.34 -0.98 16.35
N ARG A 145 1.23 -0.10 17.36
CA ARG A 145 0.54 -0.43 18.62
C ARG A 145 -0.94 -0.72 18.38
N ALA A 146 -1.63 0.09 17.59
CA ALA A 146 -3.04 -0.12 17.24
C ALA A 146 -3.24 -1.43 16.48
N ALA A 147 -2.42 -1.70 15.45
CA ALA A 147 -2.50 -2.93 14.66
C ALA A 147 -2.25 -4.19 15.52
N LYS A 148 -1.26 -4.15 16.42
CA LYS A 148 -1.00 -5.26 17.37
C LYS A 148 -2.17 -5.47 18.33
N ALA A 149 -2.75 -4.39 18.86
CA ALA A 149 -3.89 -4.47 19.76
C ALA A 149 -5.13 -5.06 19.07
N ALA A 150 -5.27 -4.87 17.75
CA ALA A 150 -6.30 -5.47 16.91
C ALA A 150 -5.99 -6.93 16.48
N GLY A 151 -4.90 -7.53 16.98
CA GLY A 151 -4.55 -8.93 16.66
C GLY A 151 -3.98 -9.14 15.25
N LEU A 152 -3.48 -8.08 14.61
CA LEU A 152 -2.91 -8.18 13.26
C LEU A 152 -1.48 -8.71 13.26
N ASN A 153 -1.09 -9.35 12.16
CA ASN A 153 0.29 -9.71 11.88
C ASN A 153 1.06 -8.48 11.39
N VAL A 154 1.74 -7.77 12.30
CA VAL A 154 2.47 -6.55 11.95
C VAL A 154 3.81 -6.86 11.28
N LEU A 155 3.98 -6.36 10.06
CA LEU A 155 5.16 -6.52 9.22
C LEU A 155 5.76 -5.14 8.91
N THR A 156 6.84 -4.77 9.61
CA THR A 156 7.45 -3.44 9.47
C THR A 156 8.49 -3.38 8.36
N VAL A 157 8.49 -2.30 7.58
CA VAL A 157 9.43 -2.10 6.45
C VAL A 157 10.14 -0.75 6.58
N GLY A 158 11.37 -0.64 6.06
CA GLY A 158 12.18 0.59 6.16
C GLY A 158 13.47 0.36 6.93
N ARG A 159 14.19 1.42 7.34
CA ARG A 159 15.49 1.24 8.04
C ARG A 159 15.28 0.67 9.44
N HIS A 160 14.17 1.04 10.06
CA HIS A 160 13.73 0.53 11.36
C HIS A 160 12.77 -0.67 11.24
N GLY A 161 12.60 -1.23 10.03
CA GLY A 161 11.78 -2.39 9.78
C GLY A 161 12.47 -3.72 10.09
N ASP A 162 11.67 -4.75 10.36
CA ASP A 162 12.15 -6.12 10.58
C ASP A 162 11.76 -7.07 9.45
N PHE A 163 10.67 -6.78 8.73
CA PHE A 163 10.20 -7.63 7.63
C PHE A 163 10.98 -7.39 6.34
N LEU A 164 11.08 -6.13 5.93
CA LEU A 164 11.96 -5.69 4.83
C LEU A 164 12.84 -4.55 5.35
N ARG A 165 14.09 -4.86 5.68
CA ARG A 165 14.98 -3.90 6.34
C ARG A 165 15.88 -3.20 5.32
N LEU A 166 15.77 -1.89 5.26
CA LEU A 166 16.59 -1.06 4.38
C LEU A 166 17.96 -0.78 5.00
N LYS A 167 19.02 -1.37 4.44
CA LYS A 167 20.39 -1.25 4.96
C LYS A 167 21.10 -0.03 4.37
N ARG A 168 20.96 0.17 3.07
CA ARG A 168 21.64 1.22 2.31
C ARG A 168 20.74 1.76 1.21
N VAL A 169 20.86 3.05 0.92
CA VAL A 169 20.33 3.69 -0.28
C VAL A 169 21.39 4.64 -0.81
N GLU A 170 21.68 4.55 -2.09
CA GLU A 170 22.47 5.50 -2.85
C GLU A 170 21.58 6.19 -3.87
N HIS A 171 21.61 7.52 -3.85
CA HIS A 171 20.83 8.35 -4.76
C HIS A 171 21.63 8.65 -6.02
N GLU A 172 21.03 8.34 -7.16
CA GLU A 172 21.52 8.76 -8.47
C GLU A 172 20.47 9.65 -9.15
N ARG A 173 20.87 10.30 -10.26
CA ARG A 173 20.06 11.34 -10.92
C ARG A 173 18.64 10.89 -11.31
N HIS A 174 18.47 9.61 -11.65
CA HIS A 174 17.20 9.05 -12.13
C HIS A 174 16.83 7.71 -11.49
N ARG A 175 17.60 7.25 -10.50
CA ARG A 175 17.39 5.96 -9.84
C ARG A 175 17.95 5.98 -8.43
N GLN A 176 17.58 4.98 -7.65
CA GLN A 176 18.12 4.73 -6.32
C GLN A 176 18.59 3.28 -6.24
N ARG A 177 19.83 3.07 -5.80
CA ARG A 177 20.34 1.72 -5.53
C ARG A 177 20.18 1.42 -4.06
N ALA A 178 19.40 0.41 -3.73
CA ALA A 178 19.08 0.04 -2.36
C ALA A 178 19.59 -1.36 -2.01
N GLU A 179 19.99 -1.54 -0.76
CA GLU A 179 20.26 -2.85 -0.18
C GLU A 179 19.16 -3.16 0.84
N VAL A 180 18.40 -4.22 0.58
CA VAL A 180 17.26 -4.67 1.39
C VAL A 180 17.56 -6.04 1.97
N GLU A 181 17.53 -6.15 3.28
CA GLU A 181 17.68 -7.40 4.03
C GLU A 181 16.30 -8.04 4.23
N VAL A 182 16.14 -9.30 3.81
CA VAL A 182 14.94 -10.11 4.01
C VAL A 182 15.35 -11.47 4.54
N ASN A 183 14.86 -11.86 5.73
CA ASN A 183 15.22 -13.12 6.38
C ASN A 183 16.75 -13.37 6.48
N GLY A 184 17.53 -12.31 6.71
CA GLY A 184 18.99 -12.37 6.81
C GLY A 184 19.74 -12.43 5.47
N VAL A 185 19.04 -12.39 4.33
CA VAL A 185 19.63 -12.34 3.00
C VAL A 185 19.58 -10.90 2.48
N LEU A 186 20.72 -10.40 1.98
CA LEU A 186 20.81 -9.08 1.36
C LEU A 186 20.45 -9.16 -0.13
N HIS A 187 19.61 -8.23 -0.56
CA HIS A 187 19.20 -8.03 -1.94
C HIS A 187 19.57 -6.63 -2.38
N GLU A 188 20.33 -6.51 -3.47
CA GLU A 188 20.52 -5.24 -4.14
C GLU A 188 19.37 -5.00 -5.13
N ILE A 189 18.87 -3.76 -5.17
CA ILE A 189 17.72 -3.36 -5.98
C ILE A 189 18.03 -2.02 -6.62
N ASP A 190 17.93 -1.95 -7.94
CA ASP A 190 17.99 -0.70 -8.70
C ASP A 190 16.57 -0.15 -8.92
N LEU A 191 16.08 0.73 -8.04
CA LEU A 191 14.77 1.37 -8.19
C LEU A 191 14.85 2.53 -9.20
N PRO A 192 14.15 2.48 -10.35
CA PRO A 192 14.21 3.52 -11.40
C PRO A 192 13.34 4.75 -11.07
N LEU A 193 13.32 5.17 -9.81
CA LEU A 193 12.54 6.29 -9.29
C LEU A 193 13.40 7.14 -8.37
N ALA A 194 13.27 8.46 -8.46
CA ALA A 194 14.01 9.41 -7.62
C ALA A 194 13.21 9.79 -6.36
N GLY A 195 13.93 10.04 -5.26
CA GLY A 195 13.40 10.55 -3.99
C GLY A 195 13.19 9.45 -2.93
N ASP A 196 13.57 9.75 -1.68
CA ASP A 196 13.52 8.80 -0.56
C ASP A 196 12.13 8.20 -0.32
N PHE A 197 11.09 9.01 -0.51
CA PHE A 197 9.71 8.56 -0.36
C PHE A 197 9.32 7.46 -1.36
N GLN A 198 10.00 7.37 -2.51
CA GLN A 198 9.76 6.29 -3.47
C GLN A 198 10.28 4.95 -2.96
N ILE A 199 11.40 4.93 -2.23
CA ILE A 199 11.90 3.71 -1.58
C ILE A 199 10.91 3.26 -0.50
N ALA A 200 10.40 4.18 0.33
CA ALA A 200 9.36 3.85 1.31
C ALA A 200 8.11 3.24 0.64
N ASN A 201 7.60 3.88 -0.42
CA ASN A 201 6.45 3.36 -1.17
C ASN A 201 6.73 2.00 -1.80
N ALA A 202 7.92 1.80 -2.39
CA ALA A 202 8.32 0.53 -2.99
C ALA A 202 8.39 -0.59 -1.96
N LEU A 203 8.96 -0.33 -0.77
CA LEU A 203 9.05 -1.31 0.31
C LEU A 203 7.68 -1.68 0.88
N VAL A 204 6.79 -0.71 1.10
CA VAL A 204 5.40 -1.00 1.53
C VAL A 204 4.69 -1.86 0.47
N SER A 205 4.87 -1.53 -0.81
CA SER A 205 4.26 -2.29 -1.92
C SER A 205 4.79 -3.72 -2.02
N ALA A 206 6.10 -3.90 -1.91
CA ALA A 206 6.73 -5.22 -1.85
C ALA A 206 6.22 -6.01 -0.64
N GLY A 207 6.09 -5.36 0.51
CA GLY A 207 5.59 -6.00 1.72
C GLY A 207 4.14 -6.49 1.56
N LEU A 208 3.28 -5.69 0.94
CA LEU A 208 1.89 -6.08 0.64
C LEU A 208 1.84 -7.26 -0.34
N ALA A 209 2.65 -7.24 -1.40
CA ALA A 209 2.70 -8.33 -2.36
C ALA A 209 3.25 -9.64 -1.75
N ILE A 210 4.32 -9.56 -0.94
CA ILE A 210 4.95 -10.73 -0.31
C ILE A 210 4.02 -11.34 0.73
N SER A 211 3.42 -10.52 1.60
CA SER A 211 2.51 -10.99 2.65
C SER A 211 1.22 -11.61 2.10
N THR A 212 0.89 -11.37 0.83
CA THR A 212 -0.25 -11.97 0.12
C THR A 212 0.17 -13.08 -0.86
N GLY A 213 1.40 -13.60 -0.76
CA GLY A 213 1.84 -14.81 -1.44
C GLY A 213 2.78 -14.63 -2.63
N THR A 214 3.20 -13.40 -2.94
CA THR A 214 4.21 -13.18 -3.99
C THR A 214 5.59 -13.60 -3.47
N PRO A 215 6.36 -14.46 -4.18
CA PRO A 215 7.70 -14.84 -3.74
C PRO A 215 8.62 -13.62 -3.58
N VAL A 216 9.40 -13.57 -2.50
CA VAL A 216 10.32 -12.44 -2.17
C VAL A 216 11.15 -12.03 -3.38
N ALA A 217 11.83 -12.99 -4.02
CA ALA A 217 12.67 -12.71 -5.18
C ALA A 217 11.89 -12.04 -6.33
N LYS A 218 10.66 -12.49 -6.61
CA LYS A 218 9.81 -11.87 -7.65
C LYS A 218 9.39 -10.45 -7.27
N ALA A 219 8.99 -10.25 -6.01
CA ALA A 219 8.56 -8.94 -5.53
C ALA A 219 9.69 -7.91 -5.57
N LEU A 220 10.90 -8.28 -5.12
CA LEU A 220 12.06 -7.40 -5.14
C LEU A 220 12.56 -7.13 -6.56
N MET A 221 12.63 -8.14 -7.43
CA MET A 221 12.97 -7.94 -8.86
C MET A 221 11.97 -7.05 -9.59
N ALA A 222 10.69 -7.08 -9.21
CA ALA A 222 9.67 -6.22 -9.80
C ALA A 222 9.89 -4.73 -9.46
N LEU A 223 10.55 -4.42 -8.33
CA LEU A 223 10.86 -3.05 -7.94
C LEU A 223 11.74 -2.36 -9.00
N GLU A 224 12.64 -3.09 -9.65
CA GLU A 224 13.54 -2.57 -10.68
C GLU A 224 12.84 -2.16 -11.98
N LYS A 225 11.57 -2.54 -12.13
CA LYS A 225 10.75 -2.26 -13.33
C LYS A 225 9.60 -1.30 -13.04
N LEU A 226 9.52 -0.76 -11.83
CA LEU A 226 8.44 0.15 -11.47
C LEU A 226 8.46 1.40 -12.33
N LYS A 227 7.27 1.81 -12.73
CA LYS A 227 7.01 3.11 -13.34
C LYS A 227 6.30 3.97 -12.32
N GLY A 228 6.69 5.25 -12.26
CA GLY A 228 6.06 6.24 -11.39
C GLY A 228 4.55 6.24 -11.58
N ALA A 229 3.80 6.42 -10.50
CA ALA A 229 2.37 6.60 -10.60
C ALA A 229 2.07 7.85 -11.44
N PRO A 230 1.03 7.84 -12.28
CA PRO A 230 0.61 9.04 -13.02
C PRO A 230 0.25 10.15 -12.01
N GLY A 231 0.94 11.29 -12.06
CA GLY A 231 0.76 12.41 -11.12
C GLY A 231 2.10 12.92 -10.61
#